data_AF-A0A7S1CZ21-F1
#
_entry.id   AF-A0A7S1CZ21-F1
#
_cell.length_a   1.000
_cell.length_b   1.000
_cell.length_c   1.000
_cell.angle_alpha   90.00
_cell.angle_beta   90.00
_cell.angle_gamma   90.00
#
_symmetry.space_group_name_H-M   'P 1'
#
loop_
_entity.id
_entity.type
_entity.pdbx_description
1 polymer ?
#
loop_
_entity_poly.entity_id
_entity_poly.type
_entity_poly.pdbx_seq_one_letter_code
_entity_poly.pdbx_strand_id
1 'polypeptide(L)'
;AQSISMAGDKLFGVQLNDGYTRLAAEDGMMFGSIHPSMALEIMYQLRRVGFSGHFYFDTFPQRSDPVKEAEYNIQRVKKFWAALEQFQSSRLEEITREHDAIGALELVDDLLASL
;
A
#
# COMPACT_ATOMS: atom_id res chain seq x y z
N ALA A 1 3.36 6.74 5.52
CA ALA A 1 4.56 6.95 4.67
C ALA A 1 5.82 7.36 5.45
N GLN A 2 5.81 8.48 6.17
CA GLN A 2 7.01 9.01 6.84
C GLN A 2 7.70 8.01 7.79
N SER A 3 6.94 7.30 8.63
CA SER A 3 7.50 6.33 9.57
C SER A 3 8.25 5.19 8.89
N ILE A 4 7.80 4.74 7.71
CA ILE A 4 8.48 3.70 6.91
C ILE A 4 9.84 4.23 6.45
N SER A 5 9.89 5.46 5.94
CA SER A 5 11.16 6.09 5.53
C SER A 5 12.12 6.32 6.69
N MET A 6 11.61 6.61 7.89
CA MET A 6 12.43 6.90 9.06
C MET A 6 12.96 5.65 9.78
N ALA A 7 12.30 4.50 9.62
CA ALA A 7 12.69 3.27 10.31
C ALA A 7 14.04 2.71 9.85
N GLY A 8 14.45 2.98 8.59
CA GLY A 8 15.69 2.46 8.01
C GLY A 8 15.79 0.94 8.15
N ASP A 9 16.97 0.44 8.52
CA ASP A 9 17.24 -0.99 8.69
C ASP A 9 16.53 -1.64 9.90
N LYS A 10 15.71 -0.89 10.63
CA LYS A 10 14.96 -1.38 11.80
C LYS A 10 13.52 -1.78 11.47
N LEU A 11 13.12 -1.71 10.20
CA LEU A 11 11.80 -2.17 9.76
C LEU A 11 11.84 -3.67 9.41
N PHE A 12 11.59 -4.51 10.41
CA PHE A 12 11.64 -5.98 10.25
C PHE A 12 10.37 -6.59 9.64
N GLY A 13 9.25 -5.90 9.78
CA GLY A 13 7.96 -6.39 9.32
C GLY A 13 6.88 -5.33 9.35
N VAL A 14 5.82 -5.57 8.58
CA VAL A 14 4.66 -4.68 8.48
C VAL A 14 3.39 -5.51 8.59
N GLN A 15 2.48 -5.07 9.47
CA GLN A 15 1.12 -5.61 9.56
C GLN A 15 0.23 -4.86 8.58
N LEU A 16 -0.48 -5.60 7.74
CA LEU A 16 -1.30 -5.08 6.65
C LEU A 16 -2.76 -5.44 6.89
N ASN A 17 -3.59 -4.41 6.87
CA ASN A 17 -5.04 -4.48 6.87
C ASN A 17 -5.60 -3.19 6.27
N ASP A 18 -6.91 -3.02 6.37
CA ASP A 18 -7.62 -1.79 6.07
C ASP A 18 -8.80 -1.64 7.03
N GLY A 19 -9.52 -0.52 6.97
CA GLY A 19 -10.68 -0.28 7.80
C GLY A 19 -11.23 1.12 7.64
N TYR A 20 -12.44 1.36 8.15
CA TYR A 20 -13.01 2.69 8.20
C TYR A 20 -12.40 3.48 9.36
N THR A 21 -12.03 4.73 9.11
CA THR A 21 -11.49 5.62 10.14
C THR A 21 -12.52 5.87 11.24
N ARG A 22 -12.31 5.28 12.41
CA ARG A 22 -13.12 5.48 13.62
C ARG A 22 -12.22 5.60 14.84
N LEU A 23 -12.64 6.38 15.82
CA LEU A 23 -11.89 6.51 17.08
C LEU A 23 -11.88 5.16 17.80
N ALA A 24 -10.67 4.68 18.12
CA ALA A 24 -10.41 3.49 18.92
C ALA A 24 -11.00 2.17 18.36
N ALA A 25 -11.04 1.99 17.03
CA ALA A 25 -11.44 0.74 16.41
C ALA A 25 -10.51 0.33 15.26
N GLU A 26 -10.25 -0.97 15.17
CA GLU A 26 -9.61 -1.62 14.02
C GLU A 26 -10.64 -2.59 13.42
N ASP A 27 -10.98 -2.40 12.14
CA ASP A 27 -11.93 -3.27 11.46
C ASP A 27 -11.27 -4.57 10.95
N GLY A 28 -9.94 -4.56 10.73
CA GLY A 28 -9.18 -5.71 10.22
C GLY A 28 -9.63 -6.15 8.82
N MET A 29 -9.95 -5.20 7.94
CA MET A 29 -10.41 -5.50 6.58
C MET A 29 -9.24 -5.89 5.65
N MET A 30 -9.55 -6.51 4.52
CA MET A 30 -8.57 -6.84 3.47
C MET A 30 -7.80 -5.59 3.01
N PHE A 31 -6.49 -5.75 2.80
CA PHE A 31 -5.56 -4.65 2.54
C PHE A 31 -5.98 -3.81 1.32
N GLY A 32 -6.15 -2.49 1.49
CA GLY A 32 -6.51 -1.56 0.43
C GLY A 32 -7.95 -1.69 -0.10
N SER A 33 -8.84 -2.37 0.61
CA SER A 33 -10.26 -2.52 0.24
C SER A 33 -11.08 -1.24 0.43
N ILE A 34 -10.71 -0.39 1.39
CA ILE A 34 -11.34 0.90 1.68
C ILE A 34 -10.46 2.05 1.19
N HIS A 35 -9.14 1.92 1.35
CA HIS A 35 -8.17 2.98 1.06
C HIS A 35 -7.07 2.51 0.08
N PRO A 36 -7.42 2.23 -1.18
CA PRO A 36 -6.46 1.70 -2.16
C PRO A 36 -5.29 2.66 -2.46
N SER A 37 -5.51 3.98 -2.47
CA SER A 37 -4.44 4.97 -2.69
C SER A 37 -3.41 4.97 -1.56
N MET A 38 -3.84 4.86 -0.30
CA MET A 38 -2.93 4.74 0.85
C MET A 38 -2.17 3.41 0.83
N ALA A 39 -2.84 2.31 0.46
CA ALA A 39 -2.20 1.02 0.27
C ALA A 39 -1.08 1.08 -0.80
N LEU A 40 -1.35 1.74 -1.92
CA LEU A 40 -0.37 2.00 -2.97
C LEU A 40 0.82 2.81 -2.45
N GLU A 41 0.56 3.90 -1.72
CA GLU A 41 1.62 4.75 -1.15
C GLU A 41 2.51 3.97 -0.17
N ILE A 42 1.93 3.14 0.71
CA ILE A 42 2.70 2.28 1.62
C ILE A 42 3.62 1.35 0.84
N MET A 43 3.12 0.69 -0.20
CA MET A 43 3.92 -0.20 -1.03
C MET A 43 5.04 0.54 -1.77
N TYR A 44 4.76 1.74 -2.29
CA TYR A 44 5.77 2.59 -2.91
C TYR A 44 6.89 2.94 -1.92
N GLN A 45 6.54 3.34 -0.70
CA GLN A 45 7.52 3.70 0.31
C GLN A 45 8.39 2.51 0.72
N LEU A 46 7.79 1.33 0.90
CA LEU A 46 8.50 0.09 1.23
C LEU A 46 9.48 -0.30 0.11
N ARG A 47 9.07 -0.21 -1.15
CA ARG A 47 9.96 -0.41 -2.30
C ARG A 47 11.11 0.59 -2.31
N ARG A 48 10.80 1.87 -2.12
CA ARG A 48 11.78 2.97 -2.17
C ARG A 48 12.89 2.81 -1.14
N VAL A 49 12.57 2.28 0.04
CA VAL A 49 13.56 2.03 1.11
C VAL A 49 14.23 0.65 1.01
N GLY A 50 13.94 -0.14 -0.03
CA GLY A 50 14.51 -1.48 -0.19
C GLY A 50 14.06 -2.48 0.88
N PHE A 51 12.81 -2.37 1.36
CA PHE A 51 12.28 -3.24 2.40
C PHE A 51 12.40 -4.73 2.03
N SER A 52 13.00 -5.50 2.92
CA SER A 52 13.26 -6.95 2.77
C SER A 52 12.69 -7.79 3.93
N GLY A 53 11.85 -7.18 4.77
CA GLY A 53 11.20 -7.86 5.89
C GLY A 53 9.95 -8.65 5.49
N HIS A 54 9.09 -8.91 6.47
CA HIS A 54 7.89 -9.73 6.27
C HIS A 54 6.59 -8.92 6.28
N PHE A 55 5.64 -9.33 5.44
CA PHE A 55 4.26 -8.88 5.50
C PHE A 55 3.42 -9.84 6.34
N TYR A 56 2.70 -9.30 7.30
CA TYR A 56 1.73 -10.01 8.12
C TYR A 56 0.34 -9.50 7.76
N PHE A 57 -0.62 -10.38 7.47
CA PHE A 57 -2.00 -9.98 7.28
C PHE A 57 -2.72 -9.99 8.61
N ASP A 58 -2.95 -8.81 9.17
CA ASP A 58 -3.64 -8.61 10.44
C ASP A 58 -5.11 -8.30 10.19
N THR A 59 -5.82 -9.28 9.62
CA THR A 59 -7.22 -9.16 9.21
C THR A 59 -8.15 -10.05 10.06
N PHE A 60 -9.42 -9.65 10.14
CA PHE A 60 -10.45 -10.31 10.93
C PHE A 60 -11.56 -10.85 10.00
N PRO A 61 -11.42 -12.06 9.43
CA PRO A 61 -12.37 -12.66 8.49
C PRO A 61 -13.68 -13.10 9.18
N GLN A 62 -14.49 -12.15 9.64
CA GLN A 62 -15.74 -12.43 10.37
C GLN A 62 -16.87 -12.92 9.45
N ARG A 63 -16.83 -12.55 8.16
CA ARG A 63 -17.90 -12.79 7.18
C ARG A 63 -17.37 -13.34 5.84
N SER A 64 -16.16 -13.86 5.86
CA SER A 64 -15.42 -14.37 4.71
C SER A 64 -14.82 -15.73 5.07
N ASP A 65 -14.47 -16.51 4.06
CA ASP A 65 -13.64 -17.69 4.25
C ASP A 65 -12.21 -17.20 4.59
N PRO A 66 -11.65 -17.57 5.75
CA PRO A 66 -10.35 -17.05 6.20
C PRO A 66 -9.20 -17.47 5.28
N VAL A 67 -9.28 -18.65 4.64
CA VAL A 67 -8.24 -19.12 3.72
C VAL A 67 -8.29 -18.30 2.43
N LYS A 68 -9.50 -18.12 1.88
CA LYS A 68 -9.67 -17.31 0.66
C LYS A 68 -9.29 -15.85 0.87
N GLU A 69 -9.57 -15.30 2.05
CA GLU A 69 -9.17 -13.93 2.40
C GLU A 69 -7.64 -13.79 2.43
N ALA A 70 -6.95 -14.74 3.06
CA ALA A 70 -5.48 -14.76 3.09
C ALA A 70 -4.89 -14.89 1.68
N GLU A 71 -5.40 -15.81 0.85
CA GLU A 71 -5.00 -15.97 -0.55
C GLU A 71 -5.22 -14.68 -1.36
N TYR A 72 -6.37 -14.03 -1.17
CA TYR A 72 -6.69 -12.77 -1.83
C TYR A 72 -5.73 -11.66 -1.40
N ASN A 73 -5.44 -11.51 -0.10
CA ASN A 73 -4.50 -10.52 0.40
C ASN A 73 -3.07 -10.74 -0.15
N ILE A 74 -2.61 -12.00 -0.27
CA ILE A 74 -1.33 -12.33 -0.93
C ILE A 74 -1.33 -11.83 -2.38
N GLN A 75 -2.38 -12.15 -3.15
CA GLN A 75 -2.49 -11.71 -4.54
C GLN A 75 -2.57 -10.19 -4.66
N ARG A 76 -3.31 -9.54 -3.75
CA ARG A 76 -3.49 -8.09 -3.73
C ARG A 76 -2.17 -7.38 -3.47
N VAL A 77 -1.42 -7.76 -2.44
CA VAL A 77 -0.09 -7.19 -2.18
C VAL A 77 0.83 -7.36 -3.39
N LYS A 78 0.84 -8.55 -4.02
CA LYS A 78 1.64 -8.78 -5.24
C LYS A 78 1.24 -7.85 -6.39
N LYS A 79 -0.05 -7.61 -6.59
CA LYS A 79 -0.56 -6.67 -7.62
C LYS A 79 -0.11 -5.24 -7.36
N PHE A 80 -0.30 -4.73 -6.15
CA PHE A 80 0.19 -3.40 -5.76
C PHE A 80 1.72 -3.29 -5.94
N TRP A 81 2.45 -4.32 -5.53
CA TRP A 81 3.90 -4.36 -5.67
C TRP A 81 4.37 -4.36 -7.12
N ALA A 82 3.66 -5.09 -8.01
CA ALA A 82 3.96 -5.18 -9.44
C ALA A 82 3.57 -3.91 -10.22
N ALA A 83 2.45 -3.26 -9.89
CA ALA A 83 2.07 -1.99 -10.50
C ALA A 83 3.17 -0.92 -10.32
N LEU A 84 3.85 -0.95 -9.18
CA LEU A 84 4.97 -0.07 -8.87
C LEU A 84 6.31 -0.48 -9.52
N GLU A 85 6.43 -1.67 -10.13
CA GLU A 85 7.60 -2.04 -10.97
C GLU A 85 7.56 -1.37 -12.32
N GLN A 86 6.35 -1.21 -12.87
CA GLN A 86 6.13 -0.65 -14.19
C GLN A 86 6.15 0.89 -14.18
N PHE A 87 6.15 1.47 -12.97
CA PHE A 87 6.15 2.90 -12.71
C PHE A 87 7.54 3.52 -12.98
N GLN A 88 7.56 4.60 -13.78
CA GLN A 88 8.78 5.37 -14.06
C GLN A 88 8.98 6.47 -13.01
N SER A 89 10.11 6.44 -12.28
CA SER A 89 10.40 7.41 -11.20
C SER A 89 10.48 8.86 -11.67
N SER A 90 10.86 9.08 -12.94
CA SER A 90 11.01 10.42 -13.54
C SER A 90 9.73 11.26 -13.52
N ARG A 91 8.55 10.65 -13.77
CA ARG A 91 7.26 11.37 -13.76
C ARG A 91 6.93 11.90 -12.35
N LEU A 92 7.19 11.10 -11.31
CA LEU A 92 6.97 11.55 -9.93
C LEU A 92 7.97 12.60 -9.49
N GLU A 93 9.23 12.52 -9.94
CA GLU A 93 10.24 13.54 -9.67
C GLU A 93 9.83 14.89 -10.27
N GLU A 94 9.31 14.90 -11.49
CA GLU A 94 8.79 16.10 -12.16
C GLU A 94 7.58 16.69 -11.42
N ILE A 95 6.55 15.87 -11.16
CA ILE A 95 5.36 16.24 -10.39
C ILE A 95 5.76 16.87 -9.03
N THR A 96 6.71 16.23 -8.33
CA THR A 96 7.18 16.68 -7.03
C THR A 96 7.91 18.01 -7.13
N ARG A 97 8.79 18.18 -8.13
CA ARG A 97 9.54 19.41 -8.37
C ARG A 97 8.63 20.60 -8.69
N GLU A 98 7.56 20.35 -9.43
CA GLU A 98 6.63 21.39 -9.90
C GLU A 98 5.49 21.67 -8.92
N HIS A 99 5.41 20.91 -7.82
CA HIS A 99 4.33 20.97 -6.85
C HIS A 99 2.95 20.76 -7.52
N ASP A 100 2.90 19.90 -8.54
CA ASP A 100 1.70 19.64 -9.32
C ASP A 100 0.76 18.67 -8.58
N ALA A 101 -0.19 19.25 -7.85
CA ALA A 101 -1.18 18.48 -7.12
C ALA A 101 -2.12 17.68 -8.06
N ILE A 102 -2.37 18.17 -9.28
CA ILE A 102 -3.27 17.49 -10.22
C ILE A 102 -2.54 16.29 -10.83
N GLY A 103 -1.33 16.49 -11.34
CA GLY A 103 -0.51 15.40 -11.86
C GLY A 103 -0.23 14.31 -10.83
N ALA A 104 -0.11 14.66 -9.54
CA ALA A 104 0.00 13.68 -8.47
C ALA A 104 -1.26 12.80 -8.34
N LEU A 105 -2.44 13.39 -8.42
CA LEU A 105 -3.72 12.66 -8.37
C LEU A 105 -3.90 11.78 -9.61
N GLU A 106 -3.64 12.33 -10.80
CA GLU A 106 -3.70 11.57 -12.07
C GLU A 106 -2.75 10.38 -12.05
N LEU A 107 -1.54 10.55 -11.50
CA LEU A 107 -0.58 9.45 -11.37
C LEU A 107 -1.11 8.34 -10.46
N VAL A 108 -1.75 8.70 -9.35
CA VAL A 108 -2.36 7.72 -8.44
C VAL A 108 -3.50 6.99 -9.15
N ASP A 109 -4.36 7.70 -9.87
CA ASP A 109 -5.47 7.13 -10.62
C ASP A 109 -4.98 6.15 -11.70
N ASP A 110 -3.97 6.54 -12.48
CA ASP A 110 -3.33 5.69 -13.50
C ASP A 110 -2.80 4.37 -12.89
N LEU A 111 -2.10 4.48 -11.76
CA LEU A 111 -1.56 3.31 -11.06
C LEU A 111 -2.66 2.42 -10.50
N LEU A 112 -3.71 2.99 -9.92
CA LEU A 112 -4.85 2.23 -9.41
C LEU A 112 -5.63 1.53 -10.53
N ALA A 113 -5.75 2.15 -11.70
CA ALA A 113 -6.39 1.54 -12.87
C ALA A 113 -5.62 0.33 -13.43
N SER A 114 -4.34 0.19 -13.08
CA SER A 114 -3.49 -0.93 -13.52
C SER A 114 -3.54 -2.18 -12.61
N LEU A 115 -4.28 -2.13 -11.50
CA LEU A 115 -4.34 -3.19 -10.47
C LEU A 115 -5.24 -4.40 -10.81
#